data_AF-A0A6N2TSN2-F1
#
_entry.id   AF-A0A6N2TSN2-F1
#
_cell.length_a   1.000
_cell.length_b   1.000
_cell.length_c   1.000
_cell.angle_alpha   90.00
_cell.angle_beta   90.00
_cell.angle_gamma   90.00
#
_symmetry.space_group_name_H-M   'P 1'
#
loop_
_entity.id
_entity.type
_entity.pdbx_description
1 polymer ?
#
loop_
_entity_poly.entity_id
_entity_poly.type
_entity_poly.pdbx_seq_one_letter_code
_entity_poly.pdbx_strand_id
1 'polypeptide(L)'
;MMDVKTTTKLDNAVIDKLIELDESHLNKLNPYGLKKIGDKETYPKLDEIIEKFLEYHRGNVDGVFSWVKELNNLSKDLEGENISYDGNSANNHYGLPTHINGDYKNGLIYHCLFNAGTNGVEDSLKTNNCTLEEYYKIPEKDPKKGPKDINELISKDEELKDKIRNVRKNIIGTVSLLTKELINERNGAERGYYCKKYYQEILKKNTDFYFNPDVSDDDIAKATNNLVNIELYPLRSKNKKGAGYKINKFSLFGAYIILYRIGKYFNDVNSKPNIQKPKFIFRSFTEWEACIIAAIKNYFNFDDDNDKTAELFDYLYDNFFLEFSSPNAGSVSSVNVVKKVRIGNERFDKMTACLSDPQK
;
A
#
# COMPACT_ATOMS: atom_id res chain seq x y z
N MET A 1 25.75 7.11 -17.89
CA MET A 1 26.13 5.82 -17.26
C MET A 1 25.31 4.72 -17.91
N MET A 2 25.97 3.63 -18.31
CA MET A 2 25.40 2.52 -19.09
C MET A 2 24.12 1.98 -18.45
N ASP A 3 23.04 1.91 -19.24
CA ASP A 3 21.98 0.96 -18.97
C ASP A 3 22.63 -0.41 -18.85
N VAL A 4 22.58 -1.00 -17.66
CA VAL A 4 22.88 -2.41 -17.49
C VAL A 4 21.81 -3.15 -18.29
N LYS A 5 22.12 -3.44 -19.55
CA LYS A 5 21.33 -4.33 -20.40
C LYS A 5 21.22 -5.63 -19.64
N THR A 6 20.02 -5.93 -19.15
CA THR A 6 19.68 -7.25 -18.63
C THR A 6 19.92 -8.25 -19.75
N THR A 7 20.96 -9.07 -19.60
CA THR A 7 21.32 -10.12 -20.56
C THR A 7 20.39 -11.33 -20.46
N THR A 8 19.59 -11.42 -19.39
CA THR A 8 18.64 -12.51 -19.17
C THR A 8 17.31 -12.18 -19.83
N LYS A 9 16.99 -12.87 -20.92
CA LYS A 9 15.67 -12.85 -21.54
C LYS A 9 14.79 -13.83 -20.76
N LEU A 10 13.66 -13.36 -20.23
CA LEU A 10 12.69 -14.22 -19.55
C LEU A 10 12.03 -15.16 -20.58
N ASP A 11 11.83 -16.42 -20.19
CA ASP A 11 11.10 -17.39 -21.02
C ASP A 11 9.68 -16.89 -21.32
N ASN A 12 9.24 -17.02 -22.57
CA ASN A 12 7.89 -16.67 -22.98
C ASN A 12 6.84 -17.43 -22.17
N ALA A 13 7.07 -18.70 -21.81
CA ALA A 13 6.13 -19.46 -20.98
C ALA A 13 5.94 -18.87 -19.58
N VAL A 14 6.98 -18.23 -19.03
CA VAL A 14 6.92 -17.52 -17.75
C VAL A 14 6.19 -16.17 -17.91
N ILE A 15 6.42 -15.47 -19.03
CA ILE A 15 5.68 -14.25 -19.37
C ILE A 15 4.19 -14.54 -19.51
N ASP A 16 3.81 -15.62 -20.20
CA ASP A 16 2.42 -16.01 -20.40
C ASP A 16 1.73 -16.28 -19.07
N LYS A 17 2.39 -16.98 -18.14
CA LYS A 17 1.89 -17.16 -16.76
C LYS A 17 1.67 -15.84 -16.02
N LEU A 18 2.58 -14.87 -16.15
CA LEU A 18 2.36 -13.53 -15.56
C LEU A 18 1.14 -12.84 -16.17
N ILE A 19 0.93 -12.98 -17.48
CA ILE A 19 -0.22 -12.41 -18.19
C ILE A 19 -1.53 -13.09 -17.75
N GLU A 20 -1.51 -14.40 -17.49
CA GLU A 20 -2.66 -15.18 -16.99
C GLU A 20 -3.12 -14.73 -15.59
N LEU A 21 -2.24 -14.14 -14.76
CA LEU A 21 -2.64 -13.42 -13.56
C LEU A 21 -3.36 -12.12 -13.95
N ASP A 22 -4.59 -12.26 -14.41
CA ASP A 22 -5.47 -11.16 -14.80
C ASP A 22 -6.25 -10.59 -13.60
N GLU A 23 -7.13 -9.63 -13.87
CA GLU A 23 -7.90 -8.96 -12.82
C GLU A 23 -8.86 -9.93 -12.11
N SER A 24 -9.38 -10.94 -12.82
CA SER A 24 -10.28 -11.93 -12.24
C SER A 24 -9.56 -12.81 -11.21
N HIS A 25 -8.32 -13.21 -11.50
CA HIS A 25 -7.47 -13.96 -10.58
C HIS A 25 -7.02 -13.10 -9.40
N LEU A 26 -6.59 -11.86 -9.65
CA LEU A 26 -6.22 -10.92 -8.59
C LEU A 26 -7.37 -10.72 -7.59
N ASN A 27 -8.62 -10.60 -8.07
CA ASN A 27 -9.78 -10.41 -7.22
C ASN A 27 -10.12 -11.64 -6.37
N LYS A 28 -9.88 -12.86 -6.88
CA LYS A 28 -10.03 -14.10 -6.08
C LYS A 28 -9.02 -14.17 -4.94
N LEU A 29 -7.83 -13.59 -5.15
CA LEU A 29 -6.75 -13.52 -4.16
C LEU A 29 -6.90 -12.35 -3.18
N ASN A 30 -7.94 -11.51 -3.34
CA ASN A 30 -8.15 -10.32 -2.51
C ASN A 30 -8.67 -10.70 -1.11
N PRO A 31 -7.92 -10.44 -0.03
CA PRO A 31 -8.28 -10.83 1.33
C PRO A 31 -9.43 -10.01 1.91
N TYR A 32 -9.86 -8.93 1.26
CA TYR A 32 -10.97 -8.11 1.69
C TYR A 32 -12.33 -8.52 1.08
N GLY A 33 -12.34 -9.53 0.20
CA GLY A 33 -13.57 -10.10 -0.34
C GLY A 33 -14.33 -9.18 -1.29
N LEU A 34 -13.61 -8.55 -2.24
CA LEU A 34 -14.21 -7.77 -3.32
C LEU A 34 -15.20 -8.63 -4.11
N LYS A 35 -16.50 -8.29 -4.08
CA LYS A 35 -17.55 -9.10 -4.74
C LYS A 35 -17.73 -8.80 -6.23
N LYS A 36 -17.54 -7.54 -6.66
CA LYS A 36 -17.82 -7.13 -8.04
C LYS A 36 -16.89 -5.99 -8.50
N ILE A 37 -16.48 -6.09 -9.76
CA ILE A 37 -15.74 -5.06 -10.50
C ILE A 37 -16.76 -4.07 -11.08
N GLY A 38 -16.56 -2.78 -10.85
CA GLY A 38 -17.39 -1.68 -11.38
C GLY A 38 -17.00 -0.34 -10.74
N ASP A 39 -17.71 0.75 -11.07
CA ASP A 39 -17.38 2.13 -10.65
C ASP A 39 -17.33 2.34 -9.13
N LYS A 40 -17.94 1.43 -8.36
CA LYS A 40 -17.88 1.42 -6.89
C LYS A 40 -17.45 0.04 -6.43
N GLU A 41 -16.19 -0.09 -6.02
CA GLU A 41 -15.70 -1.28 -5.33
C GLU A 41 -16.49 -1.47 -4.02
N THR A 42 -17.11 -2.65 -3.86
CA THR A 42 -17.86 -3.03 -2.66
C THR A 42 -17.16 -4.15 -1.93
N TYR A 43 -17.00 -4.01 -0.62
CA TYR A 43 -16.34 -5.00 0.23
C TYR A 43 -17.27 -5.39 1.38
N PRO A 44 -18.37 -6.12 1.14
CA PRO A 44 -19.42 -6.26 2.15
C PRO A 44 -18.95 -6.83 3.48
N LYS A 45 -18.06 -7.84 3.45
CA LYS A 45 -17.50 -8.42 4.68
C LYS A 45 -16.58 -7.45 5.42
N LEU A 46 -15.82 -6.61 4.70
CA LEU A 46 -15.01 -5.56 5.34
C LEU A 46 -15.91 -4.44 5.88
N ASP A 47 -16.96 -4.08 5.15
CA ASP A 47 -17.95 -3.08 5.56
C ASP A 47 -18.66 -3.50 6.86
N GLU A 48 -19.01 -4.78 7.00
CA GLU A 48 -19.54 -5.36 8.25
C GLU A 48 -18.54 -5.24 9.43
N ILE A 49 -17.25 -5.52 9.19
CA ILE A 49 -16.20 -5.36 10.20
C ILE A 49 -16.05 -3.88 10.60
N ILE A 50 -16.13 -2.97 9.63
CA ILE A 50 -16.03 -1.52 9.85
C ILE A 50 -17.25 -1.02 10.64
N GLU A 51 -18.45 -1.47 10.31
CA GLU A 51 -19.66 -1.13 11.05
C GLU A 51 -19.53 -1.53 12.52
N LYS A 52 -19.11 -2.76 12.78
CA LYS A 52 -18.80 -3.25 14.12
C LYS A 52 -17.76 -2.37 14.82
N PHE A 53 -16.67 -2.03 14.15
CA PHE A 53 -15.65 -1.13 14.68
C PHE A 53 -16.22 0.24 15.09
N LEU A 54 -17.09 0.83 14.27
CA LEU A 54 -17.75 2.10 14.55
C LEU A 54 -18.71 2.02 15.74
N GLU A 55 -19.42 0.89 15.92
CA GLU A 55 -20.27 0.67 17.09
C GLU A 55 -19.45 0.62 18.39
N TYR A 56 -18.32 -0.09 18.38
CA TYR A 56 -17.39 -0.12 19.51
C TYR A 56 -16.79 1.26 19.79
N HIS A 57 -16.41 2.01 18.74
CA HIS A 57 -15.89 3.38 18.89
C HIS A 57 -16.89 4.34 19.53
N ARG A 58 -18.20 4.13 19.29
CA ARG A 58 -19.28 4.93 19.90
C ARG A 58 -19.64 4.52 21.33
N GLY A 59 -19.08 3.42 21.84
CA GLY A 59 -19.45 2.87 23.15
C GLY A 59 -20.84 2.20 23.16
N ASN A 60 -21.35 1.79 22.00
CA ASN A 60 -22.69 1.18 21.90
C ASN A 60 -22.70 -0.34 22.19
N VAL A 61 -21.52 -0.96 22.30
CA VAL A 61 -21.38 -2.43 22.39
C VAL A 61 -20.34 -2.80 23.44
N ASP A 62 -20.68 -3.79 24.27
CA ASP A 62 -19.78 -4.34 25.28
C ASP A 62 -18.70 -5.27 24.66
N GLY A 63 -17.56 -5.35 25.33
CA GLY A 63 -16.45 -6.23 24.95
C GLY A 63 -15.28 -5.50 24.29
N VAL A 64 -14.48 -6.23 23.49
CA VAL A 64 -13.23 -5.71 22.90
C VAL A 64 -13.19 -5.99 21.40
N PHE A 65 -13.16 -4.93 20.60
CA PHE A 65 -12.86 -5.00 19.17
C PHE A 65 -11.38 -5.29 18.91
N SER A 66 -11.04 -6.01 17.84
CA SER A 66 -9.64 -6.21 17.43
C SER A 66 -9.52 -6.38 15.91
N TRP A 67 -8.84 -5.44 15.25
CA TRP A 67 -8.53 -5.54 13.83
C TRP A 67 -7.75 -6.82 13.49
N VAL A 68 -6.81 -7.23 14.35
CA VAL A 68 -6.09 -8.50 14.21
C VAL A 68 -7.06 -9.68 14.06
N LYS A 69 -8.03 -9.79 14.98
CA LYS A 69 -8.99 -10.89 14.99
C LYS A 69 -9.91 -10.83 13.77
N GLU A 70 -10.48 -9.66 13.50
CA GLU A 70 -11.47 -9.51 12.42
C GLU A 70 -10.83 -9.73 11.04
N LEU A 71 -9.63 -9.20 10.79
CA LEU A 71 -8.91 -9.41 9.52
C LEU A 71 -8.44 -10.86 9.34
N ASN A 72 -8.00 -11.53 10.41
CA ASN A 72 -7.64 -12.96 10.34
C ASN A 72 -8.85 -13.84 9.98
N ASN A 73 -10.03 -13.52 10.53
CA ASN A 73 -11.26 -14.23 10.19
C ASN A 73 -11.70 -13.95 8.75
N LEU A 74 -11.52 -12.72 8.27
CA LEU A 74 -11.93 -12.27 6.94
C LEU A 74 -11.27 -13.07 5.81
N SER A 75 -9.99 -13.40 5.97
CA SER A 75 -9.16 -14.04 4.95
C SER A 75 -8.72 -15.46 5.32
N LYS A 76 -9.42 -16.12 6.25
CA LYS A 76 -8.98 -17.41 6.82
C LYS A 76 -8.83 -18.54 5.78
N ASP A 77 -9.59 -18.47 4.70
CA ASP A 77 -9.66 -19.50 3.65
C ASP A 77 -8.65 -19.23 2.50
N LEU A 78 -7.79 -18.23 2.62
CA LEU A 78 -6.76 -17.88 1.63
C LEU A 78 -5.37 -18.40 2.04
N GLU A 79 -4.46 -18.52 1.07
CA GLU A 79 -3.07 -18.94 1.24
C GLU A 79 -2.24 -17.94 2.06
N GLY A 80 -1.31 -18.44 2.90
CA GLY A 80 -0.42 -17.66 3.76
C GLY A 80 -0.72 -17.79 5.26
N GLU A 81 0.14 -17.28 6.15
CA GLU A 81 -0.16 -17.29 7.59
C GLU A 81 -1.24 -16.26 7.96
N ASN A 82 -1.81 -16.39 9.15
CA ASN A 82 -2.58 -15.30 9.74
C ASN A 82 -1.68 -14.09 9.99
N ILE A 83 -2.26 -12.90 10.08
CA ILE A 83 -1.57 -11.72 10.60
C ILE A 83 -1.03 -12.07 11.98
N SER A 84 0.29 -12.21 12.03
CA SER A 84 1.05 -12.41 13.26
C SER A 84 1.15 -11.09 14.02
N TYR A 85 1.26 -11.17 15.34
CA TYR A 85 1.46 -10.03 16.23
C TYR A 85 2.16 -10.53 17.50
N ASP A 86 3.06 -9.72 18.06
CA ASP A 86 3.94 -10.15 19.17
C ASP A 86 3.34 -9.97 20.57
N GLY A 87 2.05 -9.60 20.64
CA GLY A 87 1.25 -9.59 21.86
C GLY A 87 0.82 -8.21 22.36
N ASN A 88 -0.49 -8.11 22.63
CA ASN A 88 -1.21 -7.03 23.30
C ASN A 88 -0.94 -5.60 22.81
N SER A 89 -0.29 -5.34 21.68
CA SER A 89 -0.06 -3.96 21.23
C SER A 89 -1.38 -3.28 20.85
N ALA A 90 -1.76 -2.23 21.57
CA ALA A 90 -3.04 -1.54 21.39
C ALA A 90 -3.18 -0.96 19.97
N ASN A 91 -2.08 -0.49 19.38
CA ASN A 91 -2.07 0.02 18.00
C ASN A 91 -2.40 -1.03 16.94
N ASN A 92 -1.95 -2.28 17.11
CA ASN A 92 -2.34 -3.37 16.22
C ASN A 92 -3.81 -3.76 16.38
N HIS A 93 -4.36 -3.67 17.59
CA HIS A 93 -5.75 -4.05 17.87
C HIS A 93 -6.76 -2.96 17.48
N TYR A 94 -6.45 -1.70 17.74
CA TYR A 94 -7.40 -0.59 17.70
C TYR A 94 -7.10 0.44 16.60
N GLY A 95 -5.83 0.57 16.22
CA GLY A 95 -5.41 1.52 15.20
C GLY A 95 -5.99 1.19 13.84
N LEU A 96 -6.53 2.20 13.16
CA LEU A 96 -7.05 2.07 11.80
C LEU A 96 -5.99 1.45 10.85
N PRO A 97 -6.29 0.30 10.23
CA PRO A 97 -5.42 -0.32 9.25
C PRO A 97 -5.31 0.51 7.98
N THR A 98 -4.17 0.38 7.29
CA THR A 98 -3.91 0.91 5.95
C THR A 98 -3.17 -0.19 5.19
N HIS A 99 -3.52 -0.44 3.94
CA HIS A 99 -2.87 -1.49 3.16
C HIS A 99 -2.53 -1.04 1.76
N ILE A 100 -3.55 -0.68 0.97
CA ILE A 100 -3.39 -0.36 -0.46
C ILE A 100 -4.15 0.91 -0.79
N ASN A 101 -3.43 1.93 -1.28
CA ASN A 101 -4.04 3.20 -1.67
C ASN A 101 -3.47 3.74 -2.98
N GLY A 102 -4.34 4.09 -3.92
CA GLY A 102 -3.97 4.51 -5.27
C GLY A 102 -4.55 3.53 -6.30
N ASP A 103 -4.41 3.84 -7.59
CA ASP A 103 -4.88 2.93 -8.64
C ASP A 103 -3.97 1.70 -8.72
N TYR A 104 -4.15 0.76 -7.80
CA TYR A 104 -3.27 -0.39 -7.66
C TYR A 104 -3.34 -1.33 -8.86
N LYS A 105 -4.37 -1.20 -9.71
CA LYS A 105 -4.54 -1.99 -10.92
C LYS A 105 -3.81 -1.38 -12.13
N ASN A 106 -3.76 -0.06 -12.25
CA ASN A 106 -3.18 0.60 -13.44
C ASN A 106 -2.00 1.53 -13.15
N GLY A 107 -1.72 1.80 -11.88
CA GLY A 107 -0.69 2.74 -11.42
C GLY A 107 0.70 2.47 -11.99
N LEU A 108 1.58 3.45 -11.84
CA LEU A 108 2.90 3.46 -12.47
C LEU A 108 4.03 3.42 -11.46
N ILE A 109 3.86 4.05 -10.30
CA ILE A 109 4.86 4.08 -9.24
C ILE A 109 4.24 3.48 -7.99
N TYR A 110 4.78 2.34 -7.55
CA TYR A 110 4.35 1.65 -6.36
C TYR A 110 5.37 1.89 -5.25
N HIS A 111 4.95 2.59 -4.22
CA HIS A 111 5.70 2.79 -3.00
C HIS A 111 5.38 1.66 -2.01
N CYS A 112 6.29 0.69 -1.95
CA CYS A 112 6.16 -0.56 -1.22
C CYS A 112 6.81 -0.43 0.16
N LEU A 113 5.98 -0.29 1.18
CA LEU A 113 6.36 -0.10 2.57
C LEU A 113 6.17 -1.39 3.38
N PHE A 114 6.77 -1.45 4.57
CA PHE A 114 6.41 -2.49 5.53
C PHE A 114 4.99 -2.24 6.07
N ASN A 115 4.72 -1.02 6.55
CA ASN A 115 3.40 -0.57 6.97
C ASN A 115 3.30 0.97 7.04
N ALA A 116 2.08 1.47 7.20
CA ALA A 116 1.75 2.89 7.34
C ALA A 116 2.12 3.41 8.72
N GLY A 117 2.37 4.71 8.76
CA GLY A 117 1.71 5.53 9.79
C GLY A 117 2.05 5.18 11.23
N THR A 118 3.34 5.05 11.54
CA THR A 118 3.85 4.98 12.93
C THR A 118 3.92 6.34 13.61
N ASN A 119 3.38 7.37 12.94
CA ASN A 119 3.49 8.74 13.39
C ASN A 119 2.63 8.91 14.65
N GLY A 120 3.30 8.93 15.80
CA GLY A 120 2.69 9.16 17.08
C GLY A 120 2.13 7.92 17.78
N VAL A 121 2.49 6.68 17.44
CA VAL A 121 2.05 5.53 18.26
C VAL A 121 3.18 4.53 18.51
N GLU A 122 3.33 4.12 19.77
CA GLU A 122 4.36 3.18 20.23
C GLU A 122 3.77 1.77 20.46
N ASP A 123 4.49 0.74 20.01
CA ASP A 123 4.15 -0.68 20.28
C ASP A 123 4.18 -1.05 21.78
N SER A 124 4.71 -0.15 22.62
CA SER A 124 4.77 -0.28 24.08
C SER A 124 3.37 -0.21 24.72
N LEU A 125 2.41 0.44 24.08
CA LEU A 125 1.05 0.58 24.60
C LEU A 125 0.32 -0.77 24.54
N LYS A 126 -0.15 -1.26 25.69
CA LYS A 126 -0.76 -2.59 25.81
C LYS A 126 -2.28 -2.55 25.92
N THR A 127 -2.98 -3.51 25.30
CA THR A 127 -4.45 -3.66 25.26
C THR A 127 -5.08 -3.91 26.63
N ASN A 128 -4.40 -4.64 27.53
CA ASN A 128 -4.87 -4.82 28.89
C ASN A 128 -4.84 -3.53 29.73
N ASN A 129 -4.14 -2.50 29.25
CA ASN A 129 -4.02 -1.19 29.89
C ASN A 129 -4.79 -0.10 29.12
N CYS A 130 -5.48 -0.45 28.04
CA CYS A 130 -6.06 0.52 27.11
C CYS A 130 -7.26 -0.09 26.37
N THR A 131 -8.45 0.50 26.52
CA THR A 131 -9.62 0.20 25.69
C THR A 131 -9.55 0.91 24.34
N LEU A 132 -10.44 0.54 23.40
CA LEU A 132 -10.57 1.23 22.11
C LEU A 132 -10.85 2.73 22.28
N GLU A 133 -11.77 3.09 23.18
CA GLU A 133 -12.12 4.47 23.48
C GLU A 133 -10.91 5.22 24.06
N GLU A 134 -10.21 4.61 25.02
CA GLU A 134 -9.02 5.20 25.63
C GLU A 134 -7.90 5.41 24.60
N TYR A 135 -7.74 4.48 23.65
CA TYR A 135 -6.74 4.55 22.59
C TYR A 135 -6.93 5.80 21.72
N TYR A 136 -8.16 6.11 21.32
CA TYR A 136 -8.46 7.29 20.51
C TYR A 136 -8.47 8.61 21.31
N LYS A 137 -8.50 8.56 22.65
CA LYS A 137 -8.28 9.73 23.54
C LYS A 137 -6.82 10.04 23.83
N ILE A 138 -5.86 9.19 23.43
CA ILE A 138 -4.43 9.45 23.63
C ILE A 138 -3.93 10.75 22.97
N PRO A 139 -4.37 11.16 21.76
CA PRO A 139 -3.92 12.42 21.15
C PRO A 139 -4.27 13.65 22.00
N GLU A 140 -5.42 13.60 22.70
CA GLU A 140 -5.84 14.64 23.63
C GLU A 140 -4.93 14.70 24.87
N LYS A 141 -4.40 13.55 25.29
CA LYS A 141 -3.55 13.40 26.48
C LYS A 141 -2.07 13.67 26.21
N ASP A 142 -1.55 13.21 25.08
CA ASP A 142 -0.17 13.41 24.61
C ASP A 142 -0.15 13.50 23.07
N PRO A 143 -0.04 14.71 22.50
CA PRO A 143 0.00 14.91 21.05
C PRO A 143 1.14 14.18 20.33
N LYS A 144 2.20 13.75 21.05
CA LYS A 144 3.32 13.00 20.47
C LYS A 144 3.08 11.50 20.43
N LYS A 145 2.08 10.98 21.17
CA LYS A 145 1.81 9.55 21.35
C LYS A 145 0.38 9.13 20.95
N GLY A 146 -0.38 10.03 20.35
CA GLY A 146 -1.74 9.77 19.91
C GLY A 146 -1.88 9.26 18.46
N PRO A 147 -2.86 8.38 18.18
CA PRO A 147 -3.33 8.14 16.82
C PRO A 147 -3.91 9.42 16.21
N LYS A 148 -3.47 9.82 15.00
CA LYS A 148 -4.15 10.89 14.26
C LYS A 148 -5.61 10.51 14.00
N ASP A 149 -6.49 11.46 14.31
CA ASP A 149 -7.82 11.21 14.88
C ASP A 149 -8.79 10.56 13.88
N ILE A 150 -9.29 9.36 14.22
CA ILE A 150 -10.40 8.71 13.53
C ILE A 150 -11.62 9.63 13.40
N ASN A 151 -11.82 10.52 14.37
CA ASN A 151 -12.95 11.44 14.37
C ASN A 151 -12.89 12.38 13.16
N GLU A 152 -11.71 12.82 12.70
CA GLU A 152 -11.58 13.59 11.46
C GLU A 152 -12.04 12.80 10.23
N LEU A 153 -11.77 11.49 10.21
CA LEU A 153 -12.12 10.61 9.09
C LEU A 153 -13.64 10.38 8.98
N ILE A 154 -14.35 10.39 10.11
CA ILE A 154 -15.78 10.05 10.17
C ILE A 154 -16.71 11.23 10.51
N SER A 155 -16.17 12.38 10.92
CA SER A 155 -16.96 13.57 11.32
C SER A 155 -17.56 14.33 10.14
N LYS A 156 -16.98 14.19 8.95
CA LYS A 156 -17.43 14.88 7.74
C LYS A 156 -18.77 14.36 7.19
N ASP A 157 -19.24 13.21 7.68
CA ASP A 157 -20.42 12.54 7.14
C ASP A 157 -21.52 12.36 8.18
N GLU A 158 -22.77 12.57 7.78
CA GLU A 158 -23.93 12.35 8.64
C GLU A 158 -24.38 10.88 8.61
N GLU A 159 -24.30 10.23 7.44
CA GLU A 159 -24.77 8.86 7.24
C GLU A 159 -23.72 7.79 7.63
N LEU A 160 -24.19 6.69 8.23
CA LEU A 160 -23.34 5.54 8.58
C LEU A 160 -22.62 4.95 7.35
N LYS A 161 -23.30 4.89 6.20
CA LYS A 161 -22.74 4.35 4.96
C LYS A 161 -21.52 5.13 4.47
N ASP A 162 -21.53 6.45 4.66
CA ASP A 162 -20.39 7.29 4.27
C ASP A 162 -19.21 7.12 5.21
N LYS A 163 -19.46 7.02 6.53
CA LYS A 163 -18.43 6.70 7.52
C LYS A 163 -17.76 5.35 7.20
N ILE A 164 -18.56 4.33 6.89
CA ILE A 164 -18.05 3.01 6.48
C ILE A 164 -17.19 3.15 5.22
N ARG A 165 -17.68 3.87 4.20
CA ARG A 165 -16.95 4.11 2.95
C ARG A 165 -15.62 4.81 3.19
N ASN A 166 -15.55 5.78 4.10
CA ASN A 166 -14.31 6.51 4.40
C ASN A 166 -13.29 5.65 5.14
N VAL A 167 -13.72 4.90 6.16
CA VAL A 167 -12.84 3.95 6.86
C VAL A 167 -12.34 2.88 5.90
N ARG A 168 -13.21 2.33 5.05
CA ARG A 168 -12.80 1.37 4.01
C ARG A 168 -11.73 1.96 3.10
N LYS A 169 -11.95 3.17 2.57
CA LYS A 169 -10.99 3.86 1.71
C LYS A 169 -9.65 4.12 2.40
N ASN A 170 -9.60 4.19 3.73
CA ASN A 170 -8.34 4.23 4.48
C ASN A 170 -7.57 2.90 4.42
N ILE A 171 -8.28 1.78 4.52
CA ILE A 171 -7.70 0.43 4.50
C ILE A 171 -7.28 0.04 3.08
N ILE A 172 -8.23 0.09 2.14
CA ILE A 172 -8.04 -0.27 0.73
C ILE A 172 -8.86 0.66 -0.15
N GLY A 173 -8.23 1.30 -1.13
CA GLY A 173 -8.96 2.17 -2.05
C GLY A 173 -8.13 2.71 -3.21
N THR A 174 -8.82 3.20 -4.23
CA THR A 174 -8.23 3.66 -5.51
C THR A 174 -7.63 5.07 -5.44
N VAL A 175 -7.82 5.79 -4.35
CA VAL A 175 -7.26 7.13 -4.13
C VAL A 175 -5.97 7.01 -3.33
N SER A 176 -4.86 7.55 -3.87
CA SER A 176 -3.55 7.48 -3.24
C SER A 176 -3.48 8.27 -1.92
N LEU A 177 -2.54 7.93 -1.05
CA LEU A 177 -2.29 8.71 0.17
C LEU A 177 -1.79 10.11 -0.15
N LEU A 178 -1.01 10.25 -1.23
CA LEU A 178 -0.59 11.55 -1.74
C LEU A 178 -1.80 12.43 -2.08
N THR A 179 -2.76 11.91 -2.86
CA THR A 179 -4.00 12.62 -3.21
C THR A 179 -4.76 13.08 -1.98
N LYS A 180 -4.99 12.15 -1.03
CA LYS A 180 -5.76 12.43 0.19
C LYS A 180 -5.10 13.52 1.04
N GLU A 181 -3.79 13.43 1.26
CA GLU A 181 -3.06 14.38 2.09
C GLU A 181 -2.98 15.77 1.43
N LEU A 182 -2.88 15.84 0.10
CA LEU A 182 -2.89 17.10 -0.64
C LEU A 182 -4.25 17.79 -0.60
N ILE A 183 -5.34 17.05 -0.83
CA ILE A 183 -6.70 17.61 -0.74
C ILE A 183 -6.98 18.10 0.68
N ASN A 184 -6.56 17.35 1.70
CA ASN A 184 -6.68 17.80 3.09
C ASN A 184 -5.87 19.08 3.36
N GLU A 185 -4.62 19.16 2.87
CA GLU A 185 -3.77 20.34 3.00
C GLU A 185 -4.39 21.57 2.31
N ARG A 186 -4.96 21.41 1.10
CA ARG A 186 -5.71 22.48 0.39
C ARG A 186 -6.92 22.97 1.19
N ASN A 187 -7.58 22.07 1.90
CA ASN A 187 -8.72 22.39 2.77
C ASN A 187 -8.30 22.93 4.16
N GLY A 188 -7.03 23.32 4.34
CA GLY A 188 -6.53 23.98 5.55
C GLY A 188 -5.99 23.04 6.63
N ALA A 189 -5.92 21.73 6.38
CA ALA A 189 -5.28 20.80 7.31
C ALA A 189 -3.75 20.94 7.29
N GLU A 190 -3.08 20.52 8.37
CA GLU A 190 -1.62 20.41 8.37
C GLU A 190 -1.15 19.40 7.33
N ARG A 191 0.03 19.66 6.74
CA ARG A 191 0.65 18.72 5.79
C ARG A 191 0.78 17.33 6.39
N GLY A 192 0.20 16.36 5.67
CA GLY A 192 0.17 14.96 6.04
C GLY A 192 1.54 14.29 6.14
N TYR A 193 1.57 13.11 6.75
CA TYR A 193 2.80 12.39 7.05
C TYR A 193 3.55 11.96 5.79
N TYR A 194 2.85 11.44 4.79
CA TYR A 194 3.47 10.93 3.57
C TYR A 194 4.02 12.06 2.71
N CYS A 195 3.27 13.15 2.52
CA CYS A 195 3.72 14.39 1.91
C CYS A 195 4.95 14.96 2.63
N LYS A 196 4.95 14.93 3.97
CA LYS A 196 6.06 15.44 4.78
C LYS A 196 7.28 14.52 4.82
N LYS A 197 7.16 13.21 4.67
CA LYS A 197 8.29 12.29 4.82
C LYS A 197 8.75 11.69 3.50
N TYR A 198 7.82 11.17 2.73
CA TYR A 198 8.11 10.35 1.56
C TYR A 198 8.12 11.16 0.27
N TYR A 199 7.19 12.09 0.10
CA TYR A 199 6.92 12.71 -1.21
C TYR A 199 7.44 14.14 -1.35
N GLN A 200 8.20 14.66 -0.39
CA GLN A 200 8.73 16.02 -0.43
C GLN A 200 9.45 16.35 -1.75
N GLU A 201 10.34 15.47 -2.22
CA GLU A 201 11.10 15.71 -3.45
C GLU A 201 10.25 15.55 -4.71
N ILE A 202 9.27 14.64 -4.69
CA ILE A 202 8.28 14.52 -5.76
C ILE A 202 7.48 15.81 -5.87
N LEU A 203 6.98 16.34 -4.74
CA LEU A 203 6.18 17.57 -4.68
C LEU A 203 6.97 18.79 -5.17
N LYS A 204 8.24 18.94 -4.76
CA LYS A 204 9.10 20.06 -5.19
C LYS A 204 9.31 20.14 -6.69
N LYS A 205 9.29 19.00 -7.40
CA LYS A 205 9.49 18.94 -8.85
C LYS A 205 8.20 19.10 -9.66
N ASN A 206 7.07 19.18 -8.97
CA ASN A 206 5.74 19.07 -9.56
C ASN A 206 4.83 20.19 -9.02
N THR A 207 5.39 21.36 -8.71
CA THR A 207 4.74 22.44 -7.96
C THR A 207 3.46 22.98 -8.60
N ASP A 208 3.38 22.92 -9.92
CA ASP A 208 2.45 23.75 -10.70
C ASP A 208 1.01 23.24 -10.69
N PHE A 209 0.76 21.96 -10.39
CA PHE A 209 -0.61 21.43 -10.30
C PHE A 209 -1.11 21.19 -8.86
N TYR A 210 -0.24 21.27 -7.85
CA TYR A 210 -0.63 21.01 -6.45
C TYR A 210 -1.10 22.26 -5.68
N PHE A 211 -0.62 23.44 -6.04
CA PHE A 211 -0.95 24.71 -5.36
C PHE A 211 -1.76 25.68 -6.21
N ASN A 212 -2.09 25.30 -7.45
CA ASN A 212 -2.98 26.10 -8.27
C ASN A 212 -4.43 25.91 -7.77
N PRO A 213 -5.09 26.96 -7.23
CA PRO A 213 -6.46 26.87 -6.73
C PRO A 213 -7.47 26.49 -7.83
N ASP A 214 -7.15 26.73 -9.10
CA ASP A 214 -8.04 26.46 -10.24
C ASP A 214 -8.08 24.98 -10.66
N VAL A 215 -7.18 24.14 -10.11
CA VAL A 215 -7.14 22.70 -10.40
C VAL A 215 -8.16 21.97 -9.52
N SER A 216 -9.01 21.13 -10.13
CA SER A 216 -10.00 20.34 -9.41
C SER A 216 -9.38 19.18 -8.61
N ASP A 217 -10.06 18.70 -7.57
CA ASP A 217 -9.62 17.52 -6.80
C ASP A 217 -9.52 16.26 -7.69
N ASP A 218 -10.38 16.16 -8.71
CA ASP A 218 -10.33 15.07 -9.69
C ASP A 218 -9.08 15.14 -10.57
N ASP A 219 -8.62 16.33 -10.93
CA ASP A 219 -7.41 16.50 -11.73
C ASP A 219 -6.14 16.22 -10.89
N ILE A 220 -6.14 16.61 -9.61
CA ILE A 220 -5.10 16.15 -8.67
C ILE A 220 -5.10 14.62 -8.62
N ALA A 221 -6.27 14.00 -8.42
CA ALA A 221 -6.39 12.56 -8.31
C ALA A 221 -5.91 11.83 -9.57
N LYS A 222 -6.21 12.33 -10.78
CA LYS A 222 -5.69 11.76 -12.04
C LYS A 222 -4.17 11.75 -12.10
N ALA A 223 -3.52 12.80 -11.62
CA ALA A 223 -2.07 12.91 -11.59
C ALA A 223 -1.45 12.03 -10.51
N THR A 224 -1.98 12.06 -9.29
CA THR A 224 -1.35 11.42 -8.12
C THR A 224 -1.74 9.98 -7.89
N ASN A 225 -2.88 9.49 -8.40
CA ASN A 225 -3.28 8.09 -8.22
C ASN A 225 -2.39 7.10 -8.97
N ASN A 226 -1.54 7.58 -9.89
CA ASN A 226 -0.44 6.82 -10.47
C ASN A 226 0.63 6.44 -9.44
N LEU A 227 0.67 7.12 -8.30
CA LEU A 227 1.46 6.75 -7.13
C LEU A 227 0.61 5.88 -6.21
N VAL A 228 0.96 4.60 -6.12
CA VAL A 228 0.26 3.60 -5.31
C VAL A 228 1.07 3.32 -4.05
N ASN A 229 0.42 3.30 -2.91
CA ASN A 229 0.95 2.82 -1.64
C ASN A 229 0.56 1.37 -1.46
N ILE A 230 1.53 0.49 -1.18
CA ILE A 230 1.28 -0.89 -0.77
C ILE A 230 2.10 -1.20 0.48
N GLU A 231 1.48 -1.87 1.44
CA GLU A 231 2.06 -2.20 2.73
C GLU A 231 2.09 -3.72 2.95
N LEU A 232 3.23 -4.28 3.36
CA LEU A 232 3.32 -5.71 3.68
C LEU A 232 2.41 -6.10 4.86
N TYR A 233 2.21 -5.18 5.79
CA TYR A 233 1.54 -5.44 7.04
C TYR A 233 0.49 -4.35 7.28
N PRO A 234 -0.81 -4.70 7.21
CA PRO A 234 -1.86 -3.68 7.18
C PRO A 234 -2.11 -3.00 8.53
N LEU A 235 -1.61 -3.58 9.62
CA LEU A 235 -1.80 -3.04 10.98
C LEU A 235 -0.66 -2.08 11.35
N ARG A 236 -0.99 -1.14 12.24
CA ARG A 236 -0.02 -0.15 12.71
C ARG A 236 0.97 -0.80 13.67
N SER A 237 2.26 -0.73 13.35
CA SER A 237 3.36 -1.18 14.20
C SER A 237 4.64 -0.38 13.93
N LYS A 238 5.42 -0.04 14.96
CA LYS A 238 6.64 0.78 14.81
C LYS A 238 7.69 0.08 13.95
N ASN A 239 7.77 -1.25 14.02
CA ASN A 239 8.73 -2.03 13.26
C ASN A 239 8.29 -3.50 13.11
N LYS A 240 8.94 -4.21 12.19
CA LYS A 240 8.64 -5.62 11.90
C LYS A 240 8.73 -6.59 13.08
N LYS A 241 9.61 -6.33 14.06
CA LYS A 241 9.71 -7.17 15.27
C LYS A 241 8.47 -6.96 16.15
N GLY A 242 8.08 -5.70 16.35
CA GLY A 242 6.84 -5.30 17.05
C GLY A 242 5.57 -5.82 16.39
N ALA A 243 5.61 -6.09 15.09
CA ALA A 243 4.52 -6.73 14.35
C ALA A 243 4.54 -8.26 14.45
N GLY A 244 5.58 -8.87 15.02
CA GLY A 244 5.79 -10.32 14.94
C GLY A 244 5.74 -10.87 13.50
N TYR A 245 6.14 -10.06 12.51
CA TYR A 245 5.75 -10.26 11.11
C TYR A 245 6.15 -11.61 10.55
N LYS A 246 5.22 -12.18 9.78
CA LYS A 246 5.41 -13.32 8.91
C LYS A 246 4.62 -13.12 7.62
N ILE A 247 5.01 -13.85 6.58
CA ILE A 247 4.31 -13.87 5.30
C ILE A 247 2.86 -14.31 5.55
N ASN A 248 1.94 -13.41 5.27
CA ASN A 248 0.52 -13.58 5.55
C ASN A 248 -0.31 -13.25 4.31
N LYS A 249 -1.61 -13.51 4.39
CA LYS A 249 -2.54 -13.34 3.26
C LYS A 249 -2.57 -11.91 2.70
N PHE A 250 -2.40 -10.91 3.55
CA PHE A 250 -2.37 -9.50 3.15
C PHE A 250 -1.05 -9.14 2.47
N SER A 251 0.09 -9.58 3.03
CA SER A 251 1.38 -9.37 2.38
C SER A 251 1.45 -10.05 1.01
N LEU A 252 0.93 -11.29 0.90
CA LEU A 252 0.82 -12.01 -0.36
C LEU A 252 -0.06 -11.27 -1.36
N PHE A 253 -1.18 -10.68 -0.93
CA PHE A 253 -2.01 -9.87 -1.82
C PHE A 253 -1.26 -8.65 -2.38
N GLY A 254 -0.46 -7.97 -1.56
CA GLY A 254 0.44 -6.91 -2.05
C GLY A 254 1.43 -7.43 -3.12
N ALA A 255 1.99 -8.62 -2.92
CA ALA A 255 2.86 -9.26 -3.91
C ALA A 255 2.12 -9.67 -5.19
N TYR A 256 0.88 -10.19 -5.09
CA TYR A 256 0.07 -10.51 -6.26
C TYR A 256 -0.29 -9.27 -7.08
N ILE A 257 -0.51 -8.11 -6.45
CA ILE A 257 -0.70 -6.85 -7.17
C ILE A 257 0.54 -6.49 -8.00
N ILE A 258 1.74 -6.67 -7.44
CA ILE A 258 3.01 -6.43 -8.15
C ILE A 258 3.11 -7.34 -9.38
N LEU A 259 2.90 -8.64 -9.20
CA LEU A 259 2.97 -9.64 -10.28
C LEU A 259 1.90 -9.37 -11.35
N TYR A 260 0.65 -9.15 -10.95
CA TYR A 260 -0.46 -8.76 -11.83
C TYR A 260 -0.10 -7.54 -12.67
N ARG A 261 0.42 -6.47 -12.05
CA ARG A 261 0.69 -5.23 -12.75
C ARG A 261 1.80 -5.38 -13.79
N ILE A 262 2.79 -6.21 -13.49
CA ILE A 262 3.88 -6.56 -14.42
C ILE A 262 3.35 -7.42 -15.57
N GLY A 263 2.55 -8.45 -15.28
CA GLY A 263 1.86 -9.26 -16.29
C GLY A 263 1.01 -8.42 -17.24
N LYS A 264 0.19 -7.52 -16.67
CA LYS A 264 -0.59 -6.52 -17.42
C LYS A 264 0.28 -5.65 -18.32
N TYR A 265 1.46 -5.21 -17.86
CA TYR A 265 2.39 -4.45 -18.69
C TYR A 265 2.90 -5.30 -19.89
N PHE A 266 3.25 -6.57 -19.67
CA PHE A 266 3.68 -7.45 -20.76
C PHE A 266 2.58 -7.72 -21.78
N ASN A 267 1.33 -7.88 -21.34
CA ASN A 267 0.20 -8.02 -22.24
C ASN A 267 0.00 -6.75 -23.09
N ASP A 268 0.12 -5.58 -22.46
CA ASP A 268 -0.21 -4.32 -23.10
C ASP A 268 0.92 -3.77 -23.98
N VAL A 269 2.21 -4.06 -23.70
CA VAL A 269 3.35 -3.49 -24.44
C VAL A 269 3.37 -3.88 -25.92
N ASN A 270 2.78 -5.03 -26.26
CA ASN A 270 2.68 -5.48 -27.65
C ASN A 270 1.61 -4.72 -28.45
N SER A 271 0.61 -4.13 -27.77
CA SER A 271 -0.52 -3.43 -28.41
C SER A 271 -0.50 -1.92 -28.20
N LYS A 272 0.28 -1.41 -27.23
CA LYS A 272 0.37 0.00 -26.86
C LYS A 272 1.84 0.46 -26.91
N PRO A 273 2.31 1.03 -28.03
CA PRO A 273 3.74 1.32 -28.25
C PRO A 273 4.35 2.35 -27.28
N ASN A 274 3.52 3.08 -26.53
CA ASN A 274 3.96 4.08 -25.55
C ASN A 274 3.59 3.73 -24.11
N ILE A 275 3.23 2.46 -23.80
CA ILE A 275 2.87 2.13 -22.43
C ILE A 275 4.07 2.29 -21.48
N GLN A 276 3.85 3.05 -20.41
CA GLN A 276 4.86 3.23 -19.39
C GLN A 276 5.07 1.96 -18.56
N LYS A 277 6.34 1.65 -18.28
CA LYS A 277 6.74 0.52 -17.46
C LYS A 277 6.50 0.82 -15.97
N PRO A 278 5.75 -0.01 -15.22
CA PRO A 278 5.54 0.19 -13.80
C PRO A 278 6.87 0.06 -13.02
N LYS A 279 6.97 0.76 -11.90
CA LYS A 279 8.12 0.80 -11.00
C LYS A 279 7.70 0.54 -9.57
N PHE A 280 8.46 -0.29 -8.88
CA PHE A 280 8.19 -0.67 -7.48
C PHE A 280 9.39 -0.26 -6.63
N ILE A 281 9.14 0.54 -5.59
CA ILE A 281 10.16 1.15 -4.74
C ILE A 281 10.01 0.61 -3.32
N PHE A 282 10.96 -0.20 -2.87
CA PHE A 282 10.87 -0.95 -1.61
C PHE A 282 11.66 -0.31 -0.47
N ARG A 283 11.04 -0.10 0.70
CA ARG A 283 11.74 0.33 1.94
C ARG A 283 12.14 -0.83 2.86
N SER A 284 11.55 -2.01 2.67
CA SER A 284 11.82 -3.24 3.42
C SER A 284 12.06 -4.39 2.46
N PHE A 285 13.07 -4.23 1.61
CA PHE A 285 13.27 -5.09 0.45
C PHE A 285 13.40 -6.57 0.82
N THR A 286 14.16 -6.93 1.86
CA THR A 286 14.29 -8.34 2.31
C THR A 286 12.93 -9.00 2.62
N GLU A 287 12.03 -8.28 3.30
CA GLU A 287 10.69 -8.82 3.59
C GLU A 287 9.82 -8.91 2.33
N TRP A 288 9.95 -7.94 1.43
CA TRP A 288 9.25 -7.91 0.15
C TRP A 288 9.74 -9.02 -0.79
N GLU A 289 11.05 -9.23 -0.89
CA GLU A 289 11.70 -10.30 -1.64
C GLU A 289 11.16 -11.66 -1.23
N ALA A 290 11.21 -11.97 0.07
CA ALA A 290 10.67 -13.22 0.60
C ALA A 290 9.17 -13.39 0.27
N CYS A 291 8.39 -12.31 0.38
CA CYS A 291 6.96 -12.34 0.08
C CYS A 291 6.66 -12.51 -1.42
N ILE A 292 7.43 -11.88 -2.30
CA ILE A 292 7.28 -11.98 -3.75
C ILE A 292 7.68 -13.38 -4.22
N ILE A 293 8.77 -13.93 -3.69
CA ILE A 293 9.18 -15.32 -3.96
C ILE A 293 8.08 -16.30 -3.52
N ALA A 294 7.51 -16.11 -2.33
CA ALA A 294 6.39 -16.92 -1.88
C ALA A 294 5.17 -16.81 -2.80
N ALA A 295 4.81 -15.59 -3.24
CA ALA A 295 3.72 -15.38 -4.18
C ALA A 295 3.97 -16.04 -5.55
N ILE A 296 5.20 -15.97 -6.07
CA ILE A 296 5.61 -16.65 -7.31
C ILE A 296 5.40 -18.16 -7.18
N LYS A 297 5.90 -18.77 -6.10
CA LYS A 297 5.76 -20.21 -5.83
C LYS A 297 4.29 -20.61 -5.72
N ASN A 298 3.51 -19.85 -4.94
CA ASN A 298 2.11 -20.16 -4.66
C ASN A 298 1.21 -20.05 -5.89
N TYR A 299 1.43 -19.05 -6.75
CA TYR A 299 0.53 -18.82 -7.88
C TYR A 299 0.95 -19.56 -9.15
N PHE A 300 2.25 -19.55 -9.48
CA PHE A 300 2.69 -20.13 -10.75
C PHE A 300 2.95 -21.63 -10.68
N ASN A 301 3.09 -22.17 -9.46
CA ASN A 301 3.36 -23.59 -9.19
C ASN A 301 4.39 -24.15 -10.17
N PHE A 302 5.56 -23.51 -10.26
CA PHE A 302 6.69 -24.04 -11.01
C PHE A 302 7.15 -25.30 -10.28
N ASP A 303 6.60 -26.47 -10.64
CA ASP A 303 6.80 -27.77 -10.00
C ASP A 303 8.23 -27.96 -9.46
N ASP A 304 8.45 -27.66 -8.17
CA ASP A 304 9.72 -27.62 -7.44
C ASP A 304 10.96 -27.04 -8.18
N ASP A 305 10.74 -26.30 -9.26
CA ASP A 305 11.77 -25.70 -10.10
C ASP A 305 12.19 -24.37 -9.47
N ASN A 306 12.99 -24.49 -8.41
CA ASN A 306 13.56 -23.35 -7.69
C ASN A 306 14.36 -22.43 -8.61
N ASP A 307 14.91 -22.97 -9.71
CA ASP A 307 15.68 -22.20 -10.69
C ASP A 307 14.74 -21.24 -11.44
N LYS A 308 13.58 -21.70 -11.92
CA LYS A 308 12.58 -20.79 -12.55
C LYS A 308 12.07 -19.70 -11.62
N THR A 309 11.88 -20.02 -10.34
CA THR A 309 11.46 -19.02 -9.34
C THR A 309 12.53 -17.93 -9.17
N ALA A 310 13.80 -18.34 -9.04
CA ALA A 310 14.92 -17.42 -8.91
C ALA A 310 15.12 -16.59 -10.18
N GLU A 311 15.09 -17.22 -11.35
CA GLU A 311 15.21 -16.55 -12.65
C GLU A 311 14.13 -15.49 -12.87
N LEU A 312 12.87 -15.83 -12.55
CA LEU A 312 11.79 -14.86 -12.61
C LEU A 312 12.07 -13.70 -11.65
N PHE A 313 12.36 -13.98 -10.38
CA PHE A 313 12.61 -12.93 -9.39
C PHE A 313 13.77 -12.01 -9.81
N ASP A 314 14.90 -12.56 -10.25
CA ASP A 314 16.07 -11.80 -10.71
C ASP A 314 15.72 -10.91 -11.91
N TYR A 315 14.93 -11.45 -12.85
CA TYR A 315 14.42 -10.66 -13.96
C TYR A 315 13.53 -9.51 -13.47
N LEU A 316 12.60 -9.77 -12.56
CA LEU A 316 11.72 -8.74 -12.01
C LEU A 316 12.54 -7.65 -11.30
N TYR A 317 13.51 -8.06 -10.50
CA TYR A 317 14.44 -7.20 -9.79
C TYR A 317 15.17 -6.26 -10.74
N ASP A 318 15.76 -6.80 -11.79
CA ASP A 318 16.53 -5.98 -12.71
C ASP A 318 15.66 -5.09 -13.60
N ASN A 319 14.39 -5.41 -13.86
CA ASN A 319 13.58 -4.68 -14.83
C ASN A 319 12.57 -3.70 -14.21
N PHE A 320 12.06 -4.00 -13.01
CA PHE A 320 10.93 -3.30 -12.40
C PHE A 320 11.22 -2.74 -11.01
N PHE A 321 12.16 -3.34 -10.27
CA PHE A 321 12.35 -3.03 -8.85
C PHE A 321 13.42 -1.97 -8.61
N LEU A 322 13.17 -1.18 -7.57
CA LEU A 322 14.03 -0.16 -6.99
C LEU A 322 13.93 -0.27 -5.47
N GLU A 323 14.97 0.14 -4.77
CA GLU A 323 15.02 0.06 -3.31
C GLU A 323 15.40 1.39 -2.70
N PHE A 324 15.02 1.60 -1.44
CA PHE A 324 15.63 2.65 -0.64
C PHE A 324 17.08 2.28 -0.29
N SER A 325 17.98 3.25 -0.38
CA SER A 325 19.40 3.10 -0.07
C SER A 325 19.67 2.78 1.40
N SER A 326 18.70 3.03 2.27
CA SER A 326 18.75 2.74 3.69
C SER A 326 17.34 2.64 4.26
N PRO A 327 17.11 1.79 5.29
CA PRO A 327 15.87 1.80 6.06
C PRO A 327 15.53 3.18 6.64
N ASN A 328 16.54 4.02 6.88
CA ASN A 328 16.40 5.35 7.46
C ASN A 328 16.27 6.47 6.41
N ALA A 329 16.36 6.16 5.12
CA ALA A 329 16.21 7.17 4.09
C ALA A 329 14.81 7.81 4.16
N GLY A 330 14.79 9.14 4.04
CA GLY A 330 13.60 9.94 4.30
C GLY A 330 12.59 9.88 3.15
N SER A 331 12.93 10.55 2.05
CA SER A 331 12.05 10.74 0.89
C SER A 331 12.40 9.82 -0.28
N VAL A 332 11.38 9.52 -1.10
CA VAL A 332 11.54 8.96 -2.45
C VAL A 332 12.25 10.01 -3.30
N SER A 333 13.54 9.81 -3.56
CA SER A 333 14.41 10.78 -4.25
C SER A 333 15.56 10.11 -4.99
N SER A 334 16.20 10.83 -5.91
CA SER A 334 17.35 10.35 -6.69
C SER A 334 18.56 9.92 -5.85
N VAL A 335 18.69 10.44 -4.63
CA VAL A 335 19.79 10.11 -3.70
C VAL A 335 19.46 8.95 -2.77
N ASN A 336 18.16 8.72 -2.54
CA ASN A 336 17.66 7.69 -1.63
C ASN A 336 17.16 6.44 -2.36
N VAL A 337 16.93 6.50 -3.67
CA VAL A 337 16.47 5.36 -4.47
C VAL A 337 17.65 4.77 -5.25
N VAL A 338 17.81 3.45 -5.16
CA VAL A 338 18.90 2.69 -5.76
C VAL A 338 18.38 1.50 -6.58
N LYS A 339 19.21 1.07 -7.52
CA LYS A 339 19.19 -0.24 -8.18
C LYS A 339 20.62 -0.74 -8.26
N LYS A 340 21.09 -1.50 -7.27
CA LYS A 340 22.53 -1.80 -7.01
C LYS A 340 23.39 -0.54 -6.74
N VAL A 341 23.14 0.57 -7.44
CA VAL A 341 23.69 1.92 -7.27
C VAL A 341 22.58 2.97 -7.34
N ARG A 342 22.87 4.23 -6.95
CA ARG A 342 21.91 5.34 -7.07
C ARG A 342 21.46 5.55 -8.51
N ILE A 343 20.17 5.80 -8.72
CA ILE A 343 19.60 5.95 -10.06
C ILE A 343 19.94 7.30 -10.73
N GLY A 344 20.34 8.31 -9.95
CA GLY A 344 20.67 9.65 -10.46
C GLY A 344 19.45 10.51 -10.77
N ASN A 345 19.66 11.82 -10.97
CA ASN A 345 18.58 12.80 -11.15
C ASN A 345 17.76 12.56 -12.43
N GLU A 346 18.41 12.39 -13.57
CA GLU A 346 17.73 12.23 -14.87
C GLU A 346 16.76 11.04 -14.89
N ARG A 347 17.19 9.89 -14.35
CA ARG A 347 16.35 8.69 -14.30
C ARG A 347 15.20 8.84 -13.30
N PHE A 348 15.45 9.52 -12.18
CA PHE A 348 14.41 9.84 -11.21
C PHE A 348 13.36 10.80 -11.80
N ASP A 349 13.78 11.80 -12.58
CA ASP A 349 12.89 12.75 -13.24
C ASP A 349 12.02 12.05 -14.28
N LYS A 350 12.62 11.19 -15.12
CA LYS A 350 11.86 10.35 -16.06
C LYS A 350 10.85 9.44 -15.37
N MET A 351 11.21 8.85 -14.23
CA MET A 351 10.31 7.99 -13.45
C MET A 351 9.12 8.77 -12.89
N THR A 352 9.33 10.01 -12.43
CA THR A 352 8.31 10.82 -11.76
C THR A 352 7.52 11.73 -12.69
N ALA A 353 7.95 11.87 -13.95
CA ALA A 353 7.24 12.64 -14.98
C ALA A 353 5.79 12.19 -15.23
N CYS A 354 5.47 10.91 -14.96
CA CYS A 354 4.10 10.40 -15.07
C CYS A 354 3.12 11.00 -14.04
N LEU A 355 3.64 11.65 -13.00
CA LEU A 355 2.86 12.42 -12.04
C LEU A 355 2.58 13.84 -12.56
N SER A 356 3.40 14.36 -13.46
CA SER A 356 3.24 15.69 -14.08
C SER A 356 2.39 15.65 -15.35
N ASP A 357 2.40 14.51 -16.07
CA ASP A 357 1.70 14.32 -17.34
C ASP A 357 1.13 12.88 -17.41
N PRO A 358 -0.08 12.66 -16.85
CA PRO A 358 -0.69 11.33 -16.80
C PRO A 358 -1.14 10.78 -18.17
N GLN A 359 -1.03 11.57 -19.25
CA GLN A 359 -1.38 11.15 -20.63
C GLN A 359 -0.16 10.74 -21.47
N LYS A 360 1.07 10.94 -20.98
CA LYS A 360 2.30 10.53 -21.68
C LYS A 360 2.70 9.09 -21.43
#